data_AF-A0AAQ1P1I3-F1
#
_entry.id   AF-A0AAQ1P1I3-F1
#
_cell.length_a   1.000
_cell.length_b   1.000
_cell.length_c   1.000
_cell.angle_alpha   90.00
_cell.angle_beta   90.00
_cell.angle_gamma   90.00
#
_symmetry.space_group_name_H-M   'P 1'
#
loop_
_entity.id
_entity.type
_entity.pdbx_description
1 polymer ?
#
loop_
_entity_poly.entity_id
_entity_poly.type
_entity_poly.pdbx_seq_one_letter_code
_entity_poly.pdbx_strand_id
1 'polypeptide(L)'
;MAWCLNCHAPLLAKLEDEQDPEKRILKEEGVSCIVCHVRKGKILTPEKPNHSLLTHEYLETPVMQTSEFCANCHQFNFPANDSLSMWKTKEFKYSNLPMQNTYNEWKSSGWSDKKNCQSCHLFPKTKRSHSFPGGHNLEYLASAFDIQLTRIGIKQFVLIVSLKKTGHSFPTGDLFRALRIQVLNNENQLIKEWVLKKEYTSSLDKSPEGSPKSLINDFIFQPQKDRKVNSIRQFQFTVSKKTISFQYKLYIDYLNGFTHTFGSLPIEKSIFLFKSGKLEILLYDNSQG
;
A
#
# COMPACT_ATOMS: atom_id res chain seq x y z
N MET A 1 18.36 -5.66 13.32
CA MET A 1 17.51 -4.74 12.53
C MET A 1 17.85 -4.63 11.03
N ALA A 2 18.97 -5.19 10.53
CA ALA A 2 19.47 -4.94 9.15
C ALA A 2 18.47 -5.15 8.00
N TRP A 3 17.51 -6.08 8.15
CA TRP A 3 16.50 -6.34 7.11
C TRP A 3 15.53 -5.17 6.89
N CYS A 4 15.02 -4.52 7.94
CA CYS A 4 14.15 -3.35 7.80
C CYS A 4 14.91 -2.17 7.15
N LEU A 5 16.20 -2.04 7.48
CA LEU A 5 17.04 -0.96 6.98
C LEU A 5 17.28 -1.03 5.47
N ASN A 6 17.19 -2.22 4.85
CA ASN A 6 17.32 -2.38 3.40
C ASN A 6 16.35 -1.48 2.61
N CYS A 7 15.16 -1.22 3.15
CA CYS A 7 14.15 -0.38 2.51
C CYS A 7 14.04 1.01 3.13
N HIS A 8 14.32 1.14 4.43
CA HIS A 8 14.09 2.38 5.20
C HIS A 8 15.34 3.23 5.41
N ALA A 9 16.54 2.64 5.33
CA ALA A 9 17.83 3.32 5.41
C ALA A 9 18.84 2.67 4.43
N PRO A 10 18.54 2.63 3.12
CA PRO A 10 19.27 1.83 2.13
C PRO A 10 20.72 2.28 1.89
N LEU A 11 21.13 3.45 2.40
CA LEU A 11 22.50 3.94 2.31
C LEU A 11 23.41 3.42 3.43
N LEU A 12 22.83 2.92 4.54
CA LEU A 12 23.60 2.27 5.58
C LEU A 12 24.02 0.88 5.10
N ALA A 13 25.32 0.59 5.10
CA ALA A 13 25.80 -0.67 4.55
C ALA A 13 25.42 -1.86 5.46
N LYS A 14 25.27 -3.03 4.85
CA LYS A 14 24.98 -4.28 5.57
C LYS A 14 26.10 -4.53 6.59
N LEU A 15 25.75 -4.72 7.85
CA LEU A 15 26.64 -4.96 9.01
C LEU A 15 27.28 -3.70 9.62
N GLU A 16 26.99 -2.49 9.14
CA GLU A 16 27.38 -1.28 9.86
C GLU A 16 26.56 -1.13 11.15
N ASP A 17 27.18 -0.53 12.18
CA ASP A 17 26.52 -0.26 13.45
C ASP A 17 25.52 0.89 13.28
N GLU A 18 24.23 0.58 13.43
CA GLU A 18 23.14 1.56 13.34
C GLU A 18 23.10 2.56 14.50
N GLN A 19 23.94 2.34 15.54
CA GLN A 19 24.11 3.22 16.68
C GLN A 19 25.30 4.17 16.54
N ASP A 20 26.16 3.98 15.53
CA ASP A 20 27.31 4.85 15.27
C ASP A 20 26.83 6.28 14.93
N PRO A 21 27.13 7.30 15.75
CA PRO A 21 26.74 8.68 15.49
C PRO A 21 27.30 9.24 14.17
N GLU A 22 28.48 8.77 13.72
CA GLU A 22 29.10 9.21 12.47
C GLU A 22 28.31 8.74 11.24
N LYS A 23 27.46 7.71 11.40
CA LYS A 23 26.61 7.13 10.34
C LYS A 23 25.19 7.68 10.34
N ARG A 24 24.89 8.65 11.21
CA ARG A 24 23.55 9.21 11.40
C ARG A 24 22.88 9.63 10.09
N ILE A 25 23.60 10.33 9.20
CA ILE A 25 23.04 10.80 7.92
C ILE A 25 22.59 9.61 7.05
N LEU A 26 23.41 8.56 6.95
CA LEU A 26 23.07 7.37 6.15
C LEU A 26 21.84 6.62 6.67
N LYS A 27 21.57 6.73 7.98
CA LYS A 27 20.42 6.14 8.66
C LYS A 27 19.15 7.00 8.56
N GLU A 28 19.27 8.32 8.69
CA GLU A 28 18.13 9.24 8.77
C GLU A 28 17.67 9.77 7.41
N GLU A 29 18.51 9.72 6.36
CA GLU A 29 18.20 10.27 5.04
C GLU A 29 17.08 9.51 4.31
N GLY A 30 16.84 8.25 4.65
CA GLY A 30 15.78 7.44 4.06
C GLY A 30 15.99 7.19 2.57
N VAL A 31 14.93 7.35 1.77
CA VAL A 31 14.96 7.15 0.30
C VAL A 31 15.17 8.49 -0.41
N SER A 32 16.44 8.82 -0.70
CA SER A 32 16.84 10.02 -1.45
C SER A 32 17.23 9.75 -2.91
N CYS A 33 17.66 10.77 -3.66
CA CYS A 33 18.04 10.63 -5.07
C CYS A 33 19.14 9.59 -5.28
N ILE A 34 20.16 9.59 -4.40
CA ILE A 34 21.34 8.74 -4.53
C ILE A 34 21.04 7.26 -4.23
N VAL A 35 19.94 6.99 -3.51
CA VAL A 35 19.43 5.63 -3.29
C VAL A 35 19.07 4.96 -4.61
N CYS A 36 18.53 5.70 -5.58
CA CYS A 36 18.16 5.14 -6.87
C CYS A 36 19.24 5.39 -7.93
N HIS A 37 19.92 6.54 -7.88
CA HIS A 37 20.78 7.02 -8.94
C HIS A 37 22.27 6.84 -8.72
N VAL A 38 22.76 6.33 -7.58
CA VAL A 38 24.21 6.20 -7.35
C VAL A 38 24.59 4.82 -6.84
N ARG A 39 25.56 4.16 -7.49
CA ARG A 39 26.23 2.95 -6.96
C ARG A 39 27.71 3.03 -7.25
N LYS A 40 28.55 2.76 -6.24
CA LYS A 40 30.02 2.74 -6.37
C LYS A 40 30.59 3.98 -7.07
N GLY A 41 30.06 5.17 -6.72
CA GLY A 41 30.49 6.46 -7.29
C GLY A 41 29.98 6.78 -8.70
N LYS A 42 29.22 5.88 -9.34
CA LYS A 42 28.67 6.07 -10.70
C LYS A 42 27.21 6.46 -10.67
N ILE A 43 26.79 7.35 -11.57
CA ILE A 43 25.40 7.73 -11.75
C ILE A 43 24.68 6.69 -12.61
N LEU A 44 23.65 6.08 -12.06
CA LEU A 44 22.77 5.14 -12.74
C LEU A 44 21.75 5.92 -13.55
N THR A 45 21.67 5.57 -14.82
CA THR A 45 20.73 6.14 -15.77
C THR A 45 20.22 5.03 -16.67
N PRO A 46 18.96 5.04 -17.09
CA PRO A 46 18.49 4.00 -17.99
C PRO A 46 19.13 4.07 -19.38
N GLU A 47 19.52 5.27 -19.81
CA GLU A 47 20.24 5.54 -21.06
C GLU A 47 21.31 6.59 -20.76
N LYS A 48 22.51 6.45 -21.34
CA LYS A 48 23.56 7.46 -21.12
C LYS A 48 23.16 8.82 -21.68
N PRO A 49 23.50 9.94 -21.00
CA PRO A 49 23.26 11.26 -21.55
C PRO A 49 24.01 11.44 -22.87
N ASN A 50 23.32 11.95 -23.89
CA ASN A 50 23.94 12.25 -25.17
C ASN A 50 24.56 13.66 -25.14
N HIS A 51 25.73 13.77 -24.53
CA HIS A 51 26.51 15.00 -24.45
C HIS A 51 27.97 14.74 -24.83
N SER A 52 28.61 15.72 -25.48
CA SER A 52 30.00 15.62 -25.96
C SER A 52 31.03 15.47 -24.84
N LEU A 53 30.71 15.94 -23.64
CA LEU A 53 31.53 15.78 -22.44
C LEU A 53 30.63 15.35 -21.27
N LEU A 54 30.97 14.24 -20.64
CA LEU A 54 30.30 13.75 -19.45
C LEU A 54 31.09 14.19 -18.21
N THR A 55 30.49 15.05 -17.37
CA THR A 55 31.11 15.53 -16.12
C THR A 55 31.22 14.45 -15.05
N HIS A 56 30.37 13.42 -15.12
CA HIS A 56 30.33 12.31 -14.17
C HIS A 56 30.50 10.97 -14.90
N GLU A 57 30.86 9.93 -14.15
CA GLU A 57 30.77 8.57 -14.64
C GLU A 57 29.32 8.07 -14.61
N TYR A 58 28.83 7.60 -15.76
CA TYR A 58 27.49 7.04 -15.90
C TYR A 58 27.52 5.53 -16.13
N LEU A 59 26.64 4.82 -15.44
CA LEU A 59 26.36 3.41 -15.68
C LEU A 59 24.97 3.27 -16.30
N GLU A 60 24.91 2.79 -17.53
CA GLU A 60 23.65 2.48 -18.18
C GLU A 60 22.98 1.30 -17.48
N THR A 61 21.75 1.50 -17.01
CA THR A 61 21.02 0.59 -16.14
C THR A 61 19.57 0.51 -16.61
N PRO A 62 19.28 -0.25 -17.70
CA PRO A 62 17.94 -0.26 -18.31
C PRO A 62 16.81 -0.69 -17.36
N VAL A 63 17.12 -1.54 -16.37
CA VAL A 63 16.15 -1.98 -15.34
C VAL A 63 15.50 -0.81 -14.59
N MET A 64 16.13 0.37 -14.52
CA MET A 64 15.52 1.57 -13.92
C MET A 64 14.20 1.99 -14.58
N GLN A 65 13.97 1.60 -15.84
CA GLN A 65 12.70 1.85 -16.54
C GLN A 65 11.62 0.79 -16.24
N THR A 66 11.91 -0.24 -15.46
CA THR A 66 11.01 -1.39 -15.26
C THR A 66 10.54 -1.50 -13.80
N SER A 67 9.42 -2.19 -13.57
CA SER A 67 8.85 -2.35 -12.23
C SER A 67 9.74 -3.18 -11.30
N GLU A 68 10.59 -4.05 -11.84
CA GLU A 68 11.58 -4.85 -11.12
C GLU A 68 12.55 -3.98 -10.31
N PHE A 69 12.86 -2.77 -10.77
CA PHE A 69 13.69 -1.83 -10.01
C PHE A 69 13.05 -1.48 -8.67
N CYS A 70 11.73 -1.28 -8.65
CA CYS A 70 10.95 -0.97 -7.45
C CYS A 70 10.79 -2.20 -6.54
N ALA A 71 10.84 -3.41 -7.09
CA ALA A 71 10.60 -4.65 -6.36
C ALA A 71 11.62 -4.91 -5.24
N ASN A 72 12.83 -4.35 -5.34
CA ASN A 72 13.87 -4.48 -4.30
C ASN A 72 13.41 -3.98 -2.91
N CYS A 73 12.51 -3.00 -2.88
CA CYS A 73 11.91 -2.51 -1.65
C CYS A 73 10.41 -2.85 -1.55
N HIS A 74 9.73 -3.02 -2.69
CA HIS A 74 8.28 -3.26 -2.74
C HIS A 74 7.86 -4.73 -2.86
N GLN A 75 8.79 -5.67 -2.72
CA GLN A 75 8.54 -7.11 -2.69
C GLN A 75 9.50 -7.80 -1.73
N PHE A 76 8.99 -8.29 -0.61
CA PHE A 76 9.79 -9.11 0.30
C PHE A 76 8.91 -9.94 1.22
N ASN A 77 9.47 -11.06 1.68
CA ASN A 77 8.78 -12.00 2.55
C ASN A 77 9.10 -11.73 4.02
N PHE A 78 8.35 -12.35 4.93
CA PHE A 78 8.75 -12.42 6.33
C PHE A 78 10.09 -13.15 6.46
N PRO A 79 10.95 -12.78 7.43
CA PRO A 79 12.11 -13.58 7.78
C PRO A 79 11.68 -15.01 8.13
N ALA A 80 12.55 -15.98 7.87
CA ALA A 80 12.37 -17.33 8.39
C ALA A 80 12.59 -17.36 9.92
N ASN A 81 12.07 -18.36 10.61
CA ASN A 81 12.21 -18.52 12.06
C ASN A 81 13.69 -18.59 12.50
N ASP A 82 14.56 -19.22 11.70
CA ASP A 82 16.00 -19.29 11.96
C ASP A 82 16.66 -17.90 12.02
N SER A 83 16.22 -17.01 11.14
CA SER A 83 16.75 -15.66 10.95
C SER A 83 16.31 -14.71 12.07
N LEU A 84 15.28 -15.07 12.83
CA LEU A 84 14.83 -14.35 14.02
C LEU A 84 15.50 -14.86 15.31
N SER A 85 15.79 -16.16 15.39
CA SER A 85 16.37 -16.78 16.59
C SER A 85 17.89 -16.63 16.67
N MET A 86 18.55 -16.42 15.53
CA MET A 86 20.01 -16.33 15.46
C MET A 86 20.46 -14.92 15.07
N TRP A 87 20.53 -14.00 16.03
CA TRP A 87 21.06 -12.63 15.85
C TRP A 87 22.51 -12.57 15.29
N LYS A 88 23.20 -13.72 15.15
CA LYS A 88 24.63 -13.84 14.82
C LYS A 88 24.94 -14.77 13.63
N THR A 89 23.98 -15.32 12.89
CA THR A 89 24.32 -16.03 11.64
C THR A 89 24.64 -15.04 10.51
N LYS A 90 25.60 -15.40 9.67
CA LYS A 90 26.05 -14.58 8.53
C LYS A 90 25.02 -14.46 7.40
N GLU A 91 24.00 -15.32 7.38
CA GLU A 91 23.05 -15.42 6.28
C GLU A 91 21.61 -15.25 6.78
N PHE A 92 20.97 -14.16 6.34
CA PHE A 92 19.57 -13.84 6.62
C PHE A 92 18.71 -14.47 5.54
N LYS A 93 17.72 -15.28 5.93
CA LYS A 93 16.81 -15.99 5.03
C LYS A 93 15.39 -15.48 5.12
N TYR A 94 14.71 -15.59 3.99
CA TYR A 94 13.30 -15.29 3.86
C TYR A 94 12.48 -16.57 3.90
N SER A 95 11.36 -16.52 4.61
CA SER A 95 10.30 -17.53 4.47
C SER A 95 9.58 -17.37 3.13
N ASN A 96 8.59 -18.23 2.86
CA ASN A 96 7.76 -18.14 1.66
C ASN A 96 6.51 -17.25 1.81
N LEU A 97 6.25 -16.66 2.98
CA LEU A 97 5.10 -15.79 3.19
C LEU A 97 5.44 -14.34 2.85
N PRO A 98 4.77 -13.70 1.87
CA PRO A 98 4.97 -12.28 1.60
C PRO A 98 4.61 -11.42 2.82
N MET A 99 5.52 -10.54 3.22
CA MET A 99 5.22 -9.46 4.16
C MET A 99 4.71 -8.24 3.37
N GLN A 100 5.39 -7.91 2.28
CA GLN A 100 4.96 -6.93 1.30
C GLN A 100 5.00 -7.57 -0.08
N ASN A 101 3.84 -7.56 -0.76
CA ASN A 101 3.64 -8.29 -2.02
C ASN A 101 3.29 -7.38 -3.20
N THR A 102 3.55 -6.08 -3.09
CA THR A 102 3.04 -5.06 -4.03
C THR A 102 3.46 -5.32 -5.48
N TYR A 103 4.72 -5.72 -5.71
CA TYR A 103 5.19 -6.05 -7.05
C TYR A 103 4.45 -7.26 -7.63
N ASN A 104 4.32 -8.36 -6.87
CA ASN A 104 3.65 -9.55 -7.36
C ASN A 104 2.14 -9.34 -7.55
N GLU A 105 1.50 -8.56 -6.67
CA GLU A 105 0.12 -8.09 -6.86
C GLU A 105 -0.03 -7.36 -8.20
N TRP A 106 0.87 -6.42 -8.49
CA TRP A 106 0.94 -5.75 -9.80
C TRP A 106 1.20 -6.71 -10.96
N LYS A 107 2.16 -7.61 -10.81
CA LYS A 107 2.55 -8.58 -11.84
C LYS A 107 1.38 -9.48 -12.24
N SER A 108 0.55 -9.85 -11.26
CA SER A 108 -0.66 -10.67 -11.45
C SER A 108 -1.86 -9.92 -12.04
N SER A 109 -1.77 -8.60 -12.21
CA SER A 109 -2.85 -7.75 -12.69
C SER A 109 -2.89 -7.66 -14.22
N GLY A 110 -4.00 -7.16 -14.76
CA GLY A 110 -4.12 -6.81 -16.19
C GLY A 110 -3.33 -5.57 -16.61
N TRP A 111 -2.51 -4.99 -15.73
CA TRP A 111 -1.68 -3.81 -15.99
C TRP A 111 -0.21 -4.14 -16.24
N SER A 112 0.27 -5.31 -15.84
CA SER A 112 1.72 -5.63 -15.80
C SER A 112 2.42 -5.47 -17.16
N ASP A 113 1.78 -5.90 -18.25
CA ASP A 113 2.33 -5.78 -19.60
C ASP A 113 2.05 -4.43 -20.29
N LYS A 114 1.51 -3.44 -19.56
CA LYS A 114 0.97 -2.20 -20.14
C LYS A 114 1.44 -0.94 -19.43
N LYS A 115 1.60 -1.01 -18.12
CA LYS A 115 1.99 0.11 -17.25
C LYS A 115 2.91 -0.43 -16.17
N ASN A 116 4.11 0.13 -16.10
CA ASN A 116 5.04 -0.12 -15.00
C ASN A 116 4.71 0.78 -13.80
N CYS A 117 5.32 0.50 -12.65
CA CYS A 117 5.20 1.30 -11.43
C CYS A 117 5.43 2.80 -11.70
N GLN A 118 6.48 3.12 -12.46
CA GLN A 118 6.92 4.46 -12.80
C GLN A 118 5.83 5.26 -13.53
N SER A 119 5.11 4.62 -14.46
CA SER A 119 4.10 5.29 -15.28
C SER A 119 2.89 5.79 -14.49
N CYS A 120 2.66 5.25 -13.29
CA CYS A 120 1.64 5.73 -12.35
C CYS A 120 2.26 6.57 -11.21
N HIS A 121 3.40 6.15 -10.66
CA HIS A 121 3.98 6.73 -9.45
C HIS A 121 5.06 7.79 -9.67
N LEU A 122 5.52 8.05 -10.90
CA LEU A 122 6.38 9.21 -11.15
C LEU A 122 5.58 10.51 -11.38
N PHE A 123 4.24 10.48 -11.44
CA PHE A 123 3.30 11.62 -11.66
C PHE A 123 3.48 12.42 -12.97
N PRO A 124 2.39 12.95 -13.56
CA PRO A 124 2.33 13.09 -15.01
C PRO A 124 2.64 14.48 -15.57
N LYS A 125 2.91 15.51 -14.74
CA LYS A 125 3.20 16.83 -15.34
C LYS A 125 4.55 16.86 -16.06
N THR A 126 5.48 15.96 -15.72
CA THR A 126 6.70 15.73 -16.51
C THR A 126 7.13 14.27 -16.40
N LYS A 127 7.79 13.75 -17.43
CA LYS A 127 8.50 12.45 -17.38
C LYS A 127 9.65 12.39 -16.37
N ARG A 128 9.86 13.45 -15.58
CA ARG A 128 10.96 13.64 -14.62
C ARG A 128 10.48 13.81 -13.17
N SER A 129 9.18 13.72 -12.91
CA SER A 129 8.69 13.89 -11.54
C SER A 129 9.07 12.67 -10.67
N HIS A 130 9.40 12.95 -9.41
CA HIS A 130 9.85 12.01 -8.39
C HIS A 130 8.96 12.15 -7.14
N SER A 131 7.66 12.41 -7.33
CA SER A 131 6.74 12.70 -6.21
C SER A 131 6.19 11.44 -5.55
N PHE A 132 6.25 10.27 -6.21
CA PHE A 132 5.91 8.95 -5.65
C PHE A 132 4.62 8.96 -4.81
N PRO A 133 3.47 9.37 -5.38
CA PRO A 133 2.21 9.39 -4.64
C PRO A 133 1.92 7.99 -4.09
N GLY A 134 1.33 7.95 -2.91
CA GLY A 134 0.87 6.70 -2.32
C GLY A 134 -0.33 6.98 -1.43
N GLY A 135 -0.45 6.22 -0.35
CA GLY A 135 -1.53 6.41 0.63
C GLY A 135 -1.60 7.83 1.21
N HIS A 136 -0.46 8.53 1.30
CA HIS A 136 -0.38 9.87 1.87
C HIS A 136 -0.83 11.00 0.92
N ASN A 137 -1.06 10.69 -0.36
CA ASN A 137 -1.68 11.64 -1.28
C ASN A 137 -3.20 11.43 -1.28
N LEU A 138 -3.88 12.11 -0.34
CA LEU A 138 -5.32 11.89 -0.08
C LEU A 138 -6.19 12.27 -1.28
N GLU A 139 -5.84 13.30 -2.05
CA GLU A 139 -6.57 13.68 -3.26
C GLU A 139 -6.46 12.60 -4.35
N TYR A 140 -5.26 12.05 -4.55
CA TYR A 140 -5.03 10.95 -5.47
C TYR A 140 -5.87 9.72 -5.07
N LEU A 141 -5.86 9.36 -3.78
CA LEU A 141 -6.75 8.31 -3.25
C LEU A 141 -8.22 8.62 -3.51
N ALA A 142 -8.69 9.82 -3.15
CA ALA A 142 -10.08 10.22 -3.32
C ALA A 142 -10.56 10.07 -4.76
N SER A 143 -9.71 10.44 -5.72
CA SER A 143 -10.02 10.37 -7.15
C SER A 143 -10.15 8.94 -7.69
N ALA A 144 -9.50 7.96 -7.04
CA ALA A 144 -9.51 6.57 -7.47
C ALA A 144 -10.78 5.81 -7.02
N PHE A 145 -11.48 6.31 -6.01
CA PHE A 145 -12.66 5.67 -5.43
C PHE A 145 -13.98 6.25 -5.95
N ASP A 146 -14.92 5.35 -6.23
CA ASP A 146 -16.30 5.63 -6.61
C ASP A 146 -17.26 4.89 -5.67
N ILE A 147 -18.30 5.58 -5.22
CA ILE A 147 -19.20 5.09 -4.17
C ILE A 147 -20.62 5.21 -4.65
N GLN A 148 -21.34 4.10 -4.59
CA GLN A 148 -22.74 4.00 -4.99
C GLN A 148 -23.52 3.26 -3.90
N LEU A 149 -24.81 3.55 -3.84
CA LEU A 149 -25.72 2.92 -2.90
C LEU A 149 -26.88 2.31 -3.68
N THR A 150 -27.16 1.04 -3.42
CA THR A 150 -28.34 0.35 -3.94
C THR A 150 -29.22 -0.05 -2.78
N ARG A 151 -30.51 0.24 -2.89
CA ARG A 151 -31.51 -0.26 -1.95
C ARG A 151 -31.99 -1.63 -2.42
N ILE A 152 -31.93 -2.64 -1.54
CA ILE A 152 -32.35 -4.02 -1.84
C ILE A 152 -33.56 -4.47 -1.01
N GLY A 153 -34.04 -3.61 -0.10
CA GLY A 153 -35.25 -3.84 0.68
C GLY A 153 -35.68 -2.59 1.44
N ILE A 154 -36.75 -2.70 2.24
CA ILE A 154 -37.32 -1.54 2.96
C ILE A 154 -36.27 -0.88 3.87
N LYS A 155 -35.44 -1.68 4.53
CA LYS A 155 -34.39 -1.23 5.47
C LYS A 155 -33.01 -1.78 5.14
N GLN A 156 -32.85 -2.40 3.97
CA GLN A 156 -31.65 -3.13 3.56
C GLN A 156 -31.00 -2.45 2.36
N PHE A 157 -29.68 -2.27 2.45
CA PHE A 157 -28.90 -1.52 1.48
C PHE A 157 -27.57 -2.21 1.18
N VAL A 158 -27.06 -1.99 -0.03
CA VAL A 158 -25.74 -2.40 -0.49
C VAL A 158 -24.95 -1.15 -0.83
N LEU A 159 -23.85 -0.91 -0.10
CA LEU A 159 -22.85 0.08 -0.50
C LEU A 159 -21.89 -0.59 -1.50
N ILE A 160 -21.81 -0.05 -2.72
CA ILE A 160 -20.90 -0.51 -3.75
C ILE A 160 -19.72 0.45 -3.79
N VAL A 161 -18.53 -0.07 -3.53
CA VAL A 161 -17.29 0.70 -3.52
C VAL A 161 -16.41 0.17 -4.65
N SER A 162 -16.08 1.05 -5.59
CA SER A 162 -15.24 0.72 -6.74
C SER A 162 -13.91 1.46 -6.66
N LEU A 163 -12.83 0.74 -6.94
CA LEU A 163 -11.47 1.26 -7.07
C LEU A 163 -11.04 1.17 -8.53
N LYS A 164 -10.77 2.33 -9.13
CA LYS A 164 -10.39 2.50 -10.54
C LYS A 164 -8.87 2.49 -10.70
N LYS A 165 -8.39 2.01 -11.85
CA LYS A 165 -6.97 2.12 -12.29
C LYS A 165 -5.95 1.63 -11.25
N THR A 166 -6.23 0.52 -10.57
CA THR A 166 -5.33 -0.06 -9.57
C THR A 166 -4.60 -1.28 -10.14
N GLY A 167 -3.27 -1.14 -10.24
CA GLY A 167 -2.39 -2.21 -10.68
C GLY A 167 -2.17 -3.28 -9.61
N HIS A 168 -2.17 -2.91 -8.34
CA HIS A 168 -1.94 -3.80 -7.20
C HIS A 168 -3.15 -3.80 -6.26
N SER A 169 -3.08 -4.54 -5.16
CA SER A 169 -4.12 -4.52 -4.13
C SER A 169 -4.22 -3.16 -3.43
N PHE A 170 -5.32 -2.94 -2.71
CA PHE A 170 -5.47 -1.77 -1.84
C PHE A 170 -6.20 -2.10 -0.52
N PRO A 171 -5.62 -1.76 0.64
CA PRO A 171 -4.26 -1.24 0.80
C PRO A 171 -3.20 -2.30 0.46
N THR A 172 -2.09 -1.85 -0.14
CA THR A 172 -0.86 -2.64 -0.33
C THR A 172 0.29 -2.01 0.46
N GLY A 173 1.44 -2.70 0.49
CA GLY A 173 2.64 -2.24 1.15
C GLY A 173 2.71 -2.77 2.57
N ASP A 174 2.81 -1.84 3.52
CA ASP A 174 2.90 -2.11 4.95
C ASP A 174 1.70 -2.93 5.48
N LEU A 175 2.02 -3.91 6.33
CA LEU A 175 1.08 -4.88 6.90
C LEU A 175 0.05 -4.30 7.87
N PHE A 176 0.25 -3.09 8.39
CA PHE A 176 -0.68 -2.43 9.30
C PHE A 176 -1.74 -1.61 8.58
N ARG A 177 -1.60 -1.38 7.27
CA ARG A 177 -2.50 -0.52 6.52
C ARG A 177 -3.91 -1.12 6.42
N ALA A 178 -4.90 -0.28 6.67
CA ALA A 178 -6.31 -0.61 6.51
C ALA A 178 -7.09 0.50 5.79
N LEU A 179 -8.09 0.12 5.02
CA LEU A 179 -9.14 1.01 4.53
C LEU A 179 -10.33 0.90 5.46
N ARG A 180 -10.76 2.02 6.06
CA ARG A 180 -12.00 2.07 6.85
C ARG A 180 -13.10 2.72 6.04
N ILE A 181 -14.27 2.07 6.02
CA ILE A 181 -15.45 2.52 5.32
C ILE A 181 -16.55 2.70 6.35
N GLN A 182 -16.97 3.93 6.56
CA GLN A 182 -18.05 4.26 7.48
C GLN A 182 -19.28 4.71 6.71
N VAL A 183 -20.44 4.23 7.14
CA VAL A 183 -21.75 4.75 6.76
C VAL A 183 -22.39 5.37 7.99
N LEU A 184 -22.85 6.60 7.85
CA LEU A 184 -23.45 7.41 8.91
C LEU A 184 -24.85 7.86 8.50
N ASN A 185 -25.68 8.16 9.50
CA ASN A 185 -26.98 8.81 9.26
C ASN A 185 -26.80 10.34 9.05
N ASN A 186 -27.92 11.04 8.88
CA ASN A 186 -27.94 12.50 8.70
C ASN A 186 -27.51 13.29 9.95
N GLU A 187 -27.55 12.67 11.12
CA GLU A 187 -27.10 13.25 12.40
C GLU A 187 -25.62 12.95 12.67
N ASN A 188 -24.85 12.45 11.67
CA ASN A 188 -23.47 12.01 11.81
C ASN A 188 -23.24 10.87 12.81
N GLN A 189 -24.27 10.09 13.13
CA GLN A 189 -24.13 8.89 13.96
C GLN A 189 -23.71 7.71 13.08
N LEU A 190 -22.71 6.94 13.55
CA LEU A 190 -22.21 5.77 12.85
C LEU A 190 -23.27 4.66 12.80
N ILE A 191 -23.59 4.20 11.59
CA ILE A 191 -24.47 3.04 11.37
C ILE A 191 -23.63 1.78 11.27
N LYS A 192 -22.58 1.81 10.45
CA LYS A 192 -21.72 0.66 10.19
C LYS A 192 -20.32 1.10 9.80
N GLU A 193 -19.33 0.35 10.26
CA GLU A 193 -17.94 0.43 9.78
C GLU A 193 -17.51 -0.93 9.23
N TRP A 194 -16.76 -0.89 8.13
CA TRP A 194 -15.96 -2.01 7.64
C TRP A 194 -14.49 -1.63 7.61
N VAL A 195 -13.63 -2.54 8.05
CA VAL A 195 -12.18 -2.37 8.04
C VAL A 195 -11.58 -3.41 7.11
N LEU A 196 -11.01 -2.93 6.00
CA LEU A 196 -10.40 -3.75 4.96
C LEU A 196 -8.89 -3.80 5.16
N LYS A 197 -8.36 -4.98 5.46
CA LYS A 197 -6.95 -5.22 5.77
C LYS A 197 -6.54 -6.67 5.56
N LYS A 198 -5.23 -6.90 5.56
CA LYS A 198 -4.63 -8.22 5.77
C LYS A 198 -4.42 -8.43 7.26
N GLU A 199 -4.76 -9.61 7.77
CA GLU A 199 -4.55 -9.96 9.18
C GLU A 199 -3.62 -11.15 9.29
N TYR A 200 -2.59 -10.97 10.11
CA TYR A 200 -1.59 -11.98 10.37
C TYR A 200 -1.65 -12.40 11.83
N THR A 201 -1.56 -13.70 12.09
CA THR A 201 -1.34 -14.24 13.43
C THR A 201 0.05 -14.86 13.53
N SER A 202 0.46 -15.23 14.74
CA SER A 202 1.68 -16.02 14.95
C SER A 202 1.52 -17.41 14.34
N SER A 203 2.49 -17.84 13.54
CA SER A 203 2.47 -19.15 12.90
C SER A 203 2.64 -20.28 13.91
N LEU A 204 1.94 -21.40 13.66
CA LEU A 204 2.15 -22.66 14.37
C LEU A 204 3.36 -23.43 13.80
N ASP A 205 3.78 -23.14 12.57
CA ASP A 205 4.98 -23.72 11.97
C ASP A 205 6.23 -23.12 12.63
N LYS A 206 6.94 -23.97 13.38
CA LYS A 206 8.20 -23.63 14.07
C LYS A 206 9.42 -24.20 13.37
N SER A 207 9.27 -24.74 12.15
CA SER A 207 10.41 -25.20 11.37
C SER A 207 11.37 -24.04 11.10
N PRO A 208 12.69 -24.30 10.96
CA PRO A 208 13.69 -23.25 10.72
C PRO A 208 13.38 -22.34 9.54
N GLU A 209 12.92 -22.92 8.42
CA GLU A 209 12.57 -22.22 7.17
C GLU A 209 11.14 -21.64 7.19
N GLY A 210 10.36 -21.96 8.22
CA GLY A 210 8.98 -21.52 8.38
C GLY A 210 8.84 -20.02 8.62
N SER A 211 7.70 -19.46 8.22
CA SER A 211 7.35 -18.07 8.53
C SER A 211 6.91 -17.93 9.99
N PRO A 212 7.32 -16.87 10.71
CA PRO A 212 6.84 -16.58 12.07
C PRO A 212 5.37 -16.13 12.09
N LYS A 213 4.82 -15.76 10.93
CA LYS A 213 3.45 -15.28 10.76
C LYS A 213 2.68 -16.17 9.79
N SER A 214 1.36 -16.16 9.95
CA SER A 214 0.41 -16.77 9.01
C SER A 214 -0.67 -15.75 8.67
N LEU A 215 -0.97 -15.59 7.38
CA LEU A 215 -2.08 -14.78 6.90
C LEU A 215 -3.39 -15.54 7.17
N ILE A 216 -4.26 -14.97 8.02
CA ILE A 216 -5.54 -15.60 8.40
C ILE A 216 -6.75 -14.95 7.75
N ASN A 217 -6.59 -13.72 7.26
CA ASN A 217 -7.64 -13.00 6.56
C ASN A 217 -7.00 -12.03 5.56
N ASP A 218 -7.51 -12.02 4.33
CA ASP A 218 -7.13 -11.06 3.29
C ASP A 218 -8.39 -10.35 2.78
N PHE A 219 -8.81 -9.33 3.54
CA PHE A 219 -10.02 -8.58 3.25
C PHE A 219 -9.69 -7.20 2.69
N ILE A 220 -9.10 -7.15 1.50
CA ILE A 220 -8.71 -5.92 0.80
C ILE A 220 -9.31 -5.84 -0.60
N PHE A 221 -9.12 -4.72 -1.31
CA PHE A 221 -9.35 -4.67 -2.76
C PHE A 221 -8.24 -5.43 -3.47
N GLN A 222 -8.62 -6.34 -4.35
CA GLN A 222 -7.67 -7.12 -5.15
C GLN A 222 -7.26 -6.34 -6.41
N PRO A 223 -6.08 -6.62 -7.00
CA PRO A 223 -5.66 -6.00 -8.25
C PRO A 223 -6.67 -6.27 -9.37
N GLN A 224 -6.79 -5.32 -10.30
CA GLN A 224 -7.66 -5.50 -11.45
C GLN A 224 -7.08 -6.59 -12.37
N LYS A 225 -7.76 -7.73 -12.50
CA LYS A 225 -7.40 -8.78 -13.47
C LYS A 225 -7.64 -8.33 -14.91
N ASP A 226 -8.74 -7.61 -15.15
CA ASP A 226 -9.00 -6.90 -16.39
C ASP A 226 -8.96 -5.39 -16.12
N ARG A 227 -8.07 -4.68 -16.83
CA ARG A 227 -7.90 -3.22 -16.76
C ARG A 227 -9.18 -2.43 -17.09
N LYS A 228 -10.14 -3.03 -17.79
CA LYS A 228 -11.44 -2.41 -18.15
C LYS A 228 -12.47 -2.51 -17.02
N VAL A 229 -12.25 -3.39 -16.04
CA VAL A 229 -13.21 -3.66 -14.96
C VAL A 229 -12.65 -3.14 -13.64
N ASN A 230 -13.40 -2.26 -12.98
CA ASN A 230 -13.01 -1.73 -11.66
C ASN A 230 -12.89 -2.87 -10.62
N SER A 231 -12.02 -2.69 -9.63
CA SER A 231 -12.03 -3.58 -8.46
C SER A 231 -13.21 -3.16 -7.57
N ILE A 232 -14.17 -4.05 -7.36
CA ILE A 232 -15.44 -3.73 -6.69
C ILE A 232 -15.58 -4.55 -5.40
N ARG A 233 -16.11 -3.89 -4.36
CA ARG A 233 -16.56 -4.52 -3.12
C ARG A 233 -17.98 -4.05 -2.80
N GLN A 234 -18.79 -4.95 -2.29
CA GLN A 234 -20.17 -4.68 -1.91
C GLN A 234 -20.33 -4.92 -0.41
N PHE A 235 -20.98 -3.98 0.28
CA PHE A 235 -21.13 -4.03 1.72
C PHE A 235 -22.61 -3.88 2.08
N GLN A 236 -23.18 -4.95 2.60
CA GLN A 236 -24.57 -4.98 3.03
C GLN A 236 -24.74 -4.42 4.44
N PHE A 237 -25.75 -3.58 4.63
CA PHE A 237 -26.14 -3.09 5.95
C PHE A 237 -27.65 -2.91 6.05
N THR A 238 -28.14 -2.94 7.30
CA THR A 238 -29.56 -2.73 7.63
C THR A 238 -29.67 -1.58 8.62
N VAL A 239 -30.77 -0.85 8.56
CA VAL A 239 -31.07 0.27 9.48
C VAL A 239 -32.33 -0.01 10.29
N SER A 240 -32.40 0.53 11.51
CA SER A 240 -33.57 0.36 12.38
C SER A 240 -34.74 1.26 12.00
N LYS A 241 -34.45 2.51 11.61
CA LYS A 241 -35.42 3.55 11.23
C LYS A 241 -35.40 3.79 9.72
N LYS A 242 -36.53 4.26 9.17
CA LYS A 242 -36.61 4.70 7.77
C LYS A 242 -35.73 5.95 7.65
N THR A 243 -34.80 5.93 6.71
CA THR A 243 -33.87 7.02 6.43
C THR A 243 -33.99 7.37 4.96
N ILE A 244 -33.78 8.64 4.62
CA ILE A 244 -33.90 9.17 3.24
C ILE A 244 -32.53 9.37 2.57
N SER A 245 -31.46 9.47 3.36
CA SER A 245 -30.10 9.64 2.87
C SER A 245 -29.08 9.14 3.89
N PHE A 246 -27.91 8.76 3.42
CA PHE A 246 -26.77 8.43 4.27
C PHE A 246 -25.60 9.35 3.96
N GLN A 247 -24.60 9.32 4.83
CA GLN A 247 -23.28 9.85 4.54
C GLN A 247 -22.28 8.70 4.54
N TYR A 248 -21.25 8.80 3.71
CA TYR A 248 -20.11 7.89 3.79
C TYR A 248 -18.83 8.65 4.10
N LYS A 249 -17.90 7.94 4.74
CA LYS A 249 -16.53 8.40 4.97
C LYS A 249 -15.56 7.24 4.70
N LEU A 250 -14.51 7.51 3.92
CA LEU A 250 -13.43 6.60 3.66
C LEU A 250 -12.15 7.12 4.31
N TYR A 251 -11.52 6.28 5.11
CA TYR A 251 -10.26 6.59 5.77
C TYR A 251 -9.17 5.63 5.34
N ILE A 252 -7.95 6.15 5.22
CA ILE A 252 -6.74 5.34 5.23
C ILE A 252 -6.23 5.32 6.67
N ASP A 253 -6.04 4.12 7.21
CA ASP A 253 -5.49 3.88 8.54
C ASP A 253 -4.12 3.22 8.36
N TYR A 254 -3.06 3.88 8.82
CA TYR A 254 -1.69 3.41 8.63
C TYR A 254 -1.24 2.41 9.69
N LEU A 255 -1.89 2.39 10.85
CA LEU A 255 -1.42 1.62 12.01
C LEU A 255 -2.45 0.61 12.50
N ASN A 256 -3.73 0.76 12.17
CA ASN A 256 -4.82 -0.18 12.48
C ASN A 256 -4.79 -0.69 13.94
N GLY A 257 -4.65 0.23 14.89
CA GLY A 257 -4.63 -0.08 16.33
C GLY A 257 -3.27 -0.48 16.90
N PHE A 258 -2.21 -0.49 16.09
CA PHE A 258 -0.82 -0.70 16.54
C PHE A 258 -0.12 0.60 16.97
N THR A 259 -0.86 1.70 17.16
CA THR A 259 -0.34 3.00 17.65
C THR A 259 0.44 2.86 18.95
N HIS A 260 -0.05 2.04 19.89
CA HIS A 260 0.57 1.81 21.19
C HIS A 260 1.72 0.80 21.18
N THR A 261 1.87 0.02 20.09
CA THR A 261 2.90 -1.03 20.01
C THR A 261 4.29 -0.44 19.80
N PHE A 262 4.40 0.71 19.14
CA PHE A 262 5.67 1.33 18.78
C PHE A 262 5.84 2.77 19.30
N GLY A 263 4.91 3.27 20.13
CA GLY A 263 5.01 4.60 20.73
C GLY A 263 3.68 5.16 21.25
N SER A 264 3.63 6.49 21.41
CA SER A 264 2.46 7.25 21.86
C SER A 264 1.87 8.11 20.73
N LEU A 265 1.95 7.63 19.49
CA LEU A 265 1.42 8.35 18.33
C LEU A 265 -0.11 8.43 18.44
N PRO A 266 -0.69 9.65 18.50
CA PRO A 266 -2.13 9.80 18.59
C PRO A 266 -2.83 9.20 17.37
N ILE A 267 -3.99 8.56 17.57
CA ILE A 267 -4.66 7.80 16.51
C ILE A 267 -5.07 8.69 15.33
N GLU A 268 -5.41 9.95 15.59
CA GLU A 268 -5.73 10.98 14.61
C GLU A 268 -4.55 11.36 13.71
N LYS A 269 -3.32 11.00 14.09
CA LYS A 269 -2.12 11.14 13.25
C LYS A 269 -1.86 9.91 12.38
N SER A 270 -2.64 8.85 12.55
CA SER A 270 -2.52 7.59 11.81
C SER A 270 -3.73 7.25 10.93
N ILE A 271 -4.87 7.91 11.16
CA ILE A 271 -6.12 7.70 10.41
C ILE A 271 -6.53 9.00 9.72
N PHE A 272 -6.54 8.99 8.39
CA PHE A 272 -6.84 10.17 7.59
C PHE A 272 -8.08 9.96 6.72
N LEU A 273 -9.04 10.88 6.83
CA LEU A 273 -10.18 10.95 5.92
C LEU A 273 -9.67 11.39 4.53
N PHE A 274 -9.93 10.58 3.51
CA PHE A 274 -9.56 10.94 2.14
C PHE A 274 -10.77 11.16 1.22
N LYS A 275 -11.95 10.60 1.55
CA LYS A 275 -13.16 10.81 0.76
C LYS A 275 -14.41 10.76 1.63
N SER A 276 -15.35 11.65 1.39
CA SER A 276 -16.68 11.61 2.01
C SER A 276 -17.73 12.14 1.05
N GLY A 277 -18.99 11.86 1.33
CA GLY A 277 -20.10 12.37 0.54
C GLY A 277 -21.45 11.91 1.07
N LYS A 278 -22.50 12.41 0.43
CA LYS A 278 -23.88 11.97 0.67
C LYS A 278 -24.21 10.80 -0.26
N LEU A 279 -25.05 9.89 0.23
CA LEU A 279 -25.66 8.82 -0.53
C LEU A 279 -27.15 9.04 -0.52
N GLU A 280 -27.70 9.40 -1.66
CA GLU A 280 -29.13 9.54 -1.82
C GLU A 280 -29.75 8.17 -2.08
N ILE A 281 -30.89 7.91 -1.44
CA ILE A 281 -31.63 6.69 -1.67
C ILE A 281 -32.53 6.98 -2.87
N LEU A 282 -32.21 6.39 -4.02
CA LEU A 282 -33.11 6.44 -5.17
C LEU A 282 -34.47 5.86 -4.76
N LEU A 283 -35.54 6.60 -5.12
CA LEU A 283 -36.91 6.19 -4.82
C LEU A 283 -37.17 4.84 -5.49
N TYR A 284 -37.81 3.94 -4.75
CA TYR A 284 -38.20 2.64 -5.24
C TYR A 284 -39.27 2.85 -6.31
N ASP A 285 -39.01 2.48 -7.56
CA ASP A 285 -40.03 2.48 -8.59
C ASP A 285 -40.94 1.27 -8.33
N ASN A 286 -42.17 1.54 -7.89
CA ASN A 286 -43.20 0.53 -7.61
C ASN A 286 -43.79 -0.09 -8.91
N SER A 287 -43.13 0.08 -10.06
CA SER A 287 -43.66 -0.34 -11.37
C SER A 287 -43.44 -1.82 -11.71
N GLN A 288 -42.80 -2.60 -10.83
CA GLN A 288 -42.71 -4.06 -10.94
C GLN A 288 -43.26 -4.73 -9.67
N GLY A 289 -44.58 -4.68 -9.56
CA GLY A 289 -45.37 -5.58 -8.72
C GLY A 289 -45.81 -6.80 -9.50
#